data_AF-I1NJX2-F1
#
_entry.id   AF-I1NJX2-F1
#
_cell.length_a   1.000
_cell.length_b   1.000
_cell.length_c   1.000
_cell.angle_alpha   90.00
_cell.angle_beta   90.00
_cell.angle_gamma   90.00
#
_symmetry.space_group_name_H-M   'P 1'
#
loop_
_entity.id
_entity.type
_entity.pdbx_description
1 polymer ?
#
loop_
_entity_poly.entity_id
_entity_poly.type
_entity_poly.pdbx_seq_one_letter_code
_entity_poly.pdbx_strand_id
1 'polypeptide(L)'
;MKSGNLLTLTLGALLLAGIPISSAAVTPNSNIRLPTDGGDEWPSPPWDCCDKLKQSPLRIWPPKYKCLDEVDHCAAACEDCKRADGGGYVCRDWYWGVNPGPKCTGGGGEEAVRSRPWKCCDDAVCTRSMPPTCSCQDKVRSCSGGCGKCVQVESQPPRFRCLDRYHGFPGPKCHNQPA
;
A
#
# COMPACT_ATOMS: atom_id res chain seq x y z
N MET A 1 -84.38 -8.37 -10.78
CA MET A 1 -84.70 -8.80 -9.40
C MET A 1 -83.41 -8.61 -8.59
N LYS A 2 -83.29 -7.54 -7.79
CA LYS A 2 -83.37 -7.53 -6.30
C LYS A 2 -82.42 -8.58 -5.68
N SER A 3 -81.51 -8.28 -4.76
CA SER A 3 -81.44 -7.25 -3.73
C SER A 3 -79.99 -7.20 -3.17
N GLY A 4 -79.57 -6.06 -2.62
CA GLY A 4 -78.20 -5.83 -2.11
C GLY A 4 -77.98 -6.08 -0.61
N ASN A 5 -76.93 -5.39 -0.10
CA ASN A 5 -76.42 -5.17 1.28
C ASN A 5 -75.16 -5.97 1.66
N LEU A 6 -74.18 -5.49 2.43
CA LEU A 6 -73.70 -4.17 2.89
C LEU A 6 -72.41 -4.46 3.74
N LEU A 7 -71.43 -3.54 3.78
CA LEU A 7 -70.34 -3.41 4.80
C LEU A 7 -69.21 -4.47 4.78
N THR A 8 -67.93 -4.21 5.07
CA THR A 8 -67.28 -3.16 5.89
C THR A 8 -65.85 -2.89 5.38
N LEU A 9 -65.46 -1.60 5.33
CA LEU A 9 -64.07 -1.13 5.24
C LEU A 9 -63.37 -1.31 6.60
N THR A 10 -62.14 -1.83 6.61
CA THR A 10 -61.21 -1.64 7.73
C THR A 10 -59.88 -1.08 7.21
N LEU A 11 -59.61 0.17 7.60
CA LEU A 11 -58.33 0.85 7.39
C LEU A 11 -57.28 0.20 8.30
N GLY A 12 -56.19 -0.30 7.71
CA GLY A 12 -54.98 -0.66 8.43
C GLY A 12 -54.20 0.60 8.81
N ALA A 13 -54.11 0.90 10.10
CA ALA A 13 -53.31 1.99 10.64
C ALA A 13 -51.81 1.64 10.53
N LEU A 14 -51.06 2.35 9.69
CA LEU A 14 -49.60 2.36 9.75
C LEU A 14 -49.16 3.26 10.90
N LEU A 15 -48.67 2.66 11.98
CA LEU A 15 -47.97 3.36 13.06
C LEU A 15 -46.60 3.82 12.53
N LEU A 16 -46.49 5.10 12.16
CA LEU A 16 -45.21 5.78 11.98
C LEU A 16 -44.61 6.01 13.37
N ALA A 17 -43.68 5.14 13.78
CA ALA A 17 -42.78 5.43 14.87
C ALA A 17 -41.91 6.64 14.47
N GLY A 18 -42.18 7.79 15.09
CA GLY A 18 -41.41 9.01 14.90
C GLY A 18 -39.98 8.79 15.38
N ILE A 19 -39.03 8.82 14.45
CA ILE A 19 -37.62 8.96 14.75
C ILE A 19 -37.39 10.45 15.05
N PRO A 20 -36.93 10.85 16.24
CA PRO A 20 -36.53 12.24 16.47
C PRO A 20 -35.27 12.49 15.63
N ILE A 21 -35.40 13.31 14.58
CA ILE A 21 -34.24 13.92 13.92
C ILE A 21 -33.73 14.98 14.89
N SER A 22 -32.74 14.62 15.70
CA SER A 22 -31.92 15.61 16.40
C SER A 22 -31.14 16.39 15.34
N SER A 23 -31.67 17.55 14.94
CA SER A 23 -30.91 18.53 14.17
C SER A 23 -29.78 19.04 15.06
N ALA A 24 -28.58 18.47 14.92
CA ALA A 24 -27.39 19.10 15.44
C ALA A 24 -27.25 20.46 14.74
N ALA A 25 -27.29 21.54 15.53
CA ALA A 25 -27.04 22.88 15.04
C ALA A 25 -25.65 22.92 14.39
N VAL A 26 -25.59 23.11 13.07
CA VAL A 26 -24.36 23.40 12.36
C VAL A 26 -23.91 24.79 12.79
N THR A 27 -22.99 24.84 13.74
CA THR A 27 -22.18 26.03 14.00
C THR A 27 -21.04 26.02 12.97
N PRO A 28 -20.84 27.09 12.17
CA PRO A 28 -19.79 27.14 11.17
C PRO A 28 -18.47 27.52 11.86
N ASN A 29 -17.97 26.63 12.70
CA ASN A 29 -16.62 26.71 13.21
C ASN A 29 -15.82 25.67 12.44
N SER A 30 -15.45 26.03 11.21
CA SER A 30 -14.66 25.23 10.28
C SER A 30 -13.23 25.04 10.80
N ASN A 31 -13.10 24.34 11.91
CA ASN A 31 -11.85 23.75 12.37
C ASN A 31 -11.87 22.32 11.87
N ILE A 32 -11.58 22.16 10.57
CA ILE A 32 -11.23 20.86 9.99
C ILE A 32 -10.04 20.35 10.81
N ARG A 33 -10.29 19.39 11.70
CA ARG A 33 -9.21 18.57 12.24
C ARG A 33 -8.72 17.72 11.08
N LEU A 34 -7.63 18.13 10.45
CA LEU A 34 -6.87 17.23 9.60
C LEU A 34 -6.46 16.02 10.45
N PRO A 35 -6.57 14.78 9.93
CA PRO A 35 -5.94 13.64 10.57
C PRO A 35 -4.44 13.90 10.73
N THR A 36 -4.01 14.05 11.98
CA THR A 36 -2.60 14.05 12.37
C THR A 36 -2.18 12.59 12.47
N ASP A 37 -1.80 11.98 11.35
CA ASP A 37 -0.88 10.82 11.26
C ASP A 37 -0.69 10.44 9.78
N GLY A 38 0.22 11.15 9.12
CA GLY A 38 0.66 10.84 7.76
C GLY A 38 1.73 9.75 7.77
N GLY A 39 1.34 8.52 8.12
CA GLY A 39 2.06 7.32 7.71
C GLY A 39 1.55 6.92 6.33
N ASP A 40 2.40 6.94 5.31
CA ASP A 40 2.03 6.56 3.94
C ASP A 40 1.74 5.04 3.84
N GLU A 41 0.59 4.60 4.35
CA GLU A 41 0.06 3.24 4.17
C GLU A 41 -0.49 3.14 2.74
N TRP A 42 0.39 2.91 1.77
CA TRP A 42 -0.01 2.60 0.39
C TRP A 42 -0.86 1.31 0.37
N PRO A 43 -1.85 1.19 -0.53
CA PRO A 43 -2.61 -0.05 -0.64
C PRO A 43 -1.69 -1.23 -0.90
N SER A 44 -2.07 -2.40 -0.39
CA SER A 44 -1.39 -3.66 -0.70
C SER A 44 -1.68 -4.07 -2.15
N PRO A 45 -0.74 -4.74 -2.83
CA PRO A 45 -0.99 -5.28 -4.16
C PRO A 45 -2.10 -6.36 -4.14
N PRO A 46 -2.78 -6.61 -5.27
CA PRO A 46 -3.87 -7.60 -5.37
C PRO A 46 -3.38 -9.05 -5.46
N TRP A 47 -2.12 -9.30 -5.10
CA TRP A 47 -1.46 -10.61 -5.09
C TRP A 47 -0.60 -10.72 -3.82
N ASP A 48 -0.43 -11.93 -3.30
CA ASP A 48 0.37 -12.17 -2.09
C ASP A 48 1.88 -12.10 -2.38
N CYS A 49 2.30 -12.61 -3.55
CA CYS A 49 3.65 -12.57 -4.07
C CYS A 49 3.62 -12.52 -5.61
N CYS A 50 4.73 -12.13 -6.24
CA CYS A 50 4.82 -12.13 -7.70
C CYS A 50 6.25 -12.38 -8.22
N ASP A 51 6.45 -13.44 -8.99
CA ASP A 51 7.70 -13.78 -9.67
C ASP A 51 7.86 -13.04 -11.00
N LYS A 52 6.79 -12.96 -11.81
CA LYS A 52 6.75 -12.31 -13.13
C LYS A 52 6.13 -10.91 -13.05
N LEU A 53 6.75 -10.04 -12.27
CA LEU A 53 6.28 -8.66 -12.12
C LEU A 53 6.57 -7.81 -13.37
N LYS A 54 5.52 -7.21 -13.94
CA LYS A 54 5.62 -6.27 -15.07
C LYS A 54 5.34 -4.85 -14.60
N GLN A 55 6.30 -3.96 -14.76
CA GLN A 55 6.08 -2.53 -14.59
C GLN A 55 5.48 -1.92 -15.86
N SER A 56 4.59 -0.94 -15.70
CA SER A 56 4.10 -0.11 -16.80
C SER A 56 5.27 0.62 -17.48
N PRO A 57 5.31 0.69 -18.82
CA PRO A 57 6.29 1.49 -19.54
C PRO A 57 6.20 3.00 -19.25
N LEU A 58 5.06 3.45 -18.73
CA LEU A 58 4.86 4.85 -18.35
C LEU A 58 5.68 5.17 -17.10
N ARG A 59 6.56 6.19 -17.22
CA ARG A 59 7.36 6.71 -16.10
C ARG A 59 6.53 7.62 -15.20
N ILE A 60 5.55 7.04 -14.52
CA ILE A 60 4.70 7.72 -13.54
C ILE A 60 5.19 7.37 -12.13
N TRP A 61 5.10 8.32 -11.20
CA TRP A 61 5.39 8.11 -9.79
C TRP A 61 4.10 8.22 -8.95
N PRO A 62 3.79 7.25 -8.05
CA PRO A 62 4.44 5.95 -7.90
C PRO A 62 4.36 5.07 -9.17
N PRO A 63 5.19 4.04 -9.32
CA PRO A 63 5.11 3.17 -10.49
C PRO A 63 3.81 2.34 -10.51
N LYS A 64 3.42 1.90 -11.71
CA LYS A 64 2.34 0.95 -11.91
C LYS A 64 2.89 -0.43 -12.22
N TYR A 65 2.32 -1.46 -11.62
CA TYR A 65 2.74 -2.85 -11.74
C TYR A 65 1.57 -3.76 -12.10
N LYS A 66 1.89 -4.88 -12.73
CA LYS A 66 0.97 -5.97 -13.01
C LYS A 66 1.71 -7.28 -12.78
N CYS A 67 1.12 -8.19 -12.03
CA CYS A 67 1.67 -9.54 -11.92
C CYS A 67 1.23 -10.40 -13.11
N LEU A 68 2.15 -11.18 -13.66
CA LEU A 68 1.90 -12.09 -14.78
C LEU A 68 2.07 -13.56 -14.38
N ASP A 69 2.03 -13.84 -13.08
CA ASP A 69 2.07 -15.21 -12.59
C ASP A 69 0.77 -15.92 -12.92
N GLU A 70 0.93 -17.18 -13.32
CA GLU A 70 -0.18 -18.10 -13.49
C GLU A 70 -0.28 -18.92 -12.20
N VAL A 71 -1.44 -18.83 -11.54
CA VAL A 71 -1.73 -19.41 -10.23
C VAL A 71 -2.93 -20.35 -10.32
N ASP A 72 -3.06 -21.28 -9.39
CA ASP A 72 -4.21 -22.21 -9.37
C ASP A 72 -5.54 -21.49 -9.07
N HIS A 73 -5.48 -20.42 -8.28
CA HIS A 73 -6.60 -19.54 -7.96
C HIS A 73 -6.10 -18.12 -7.69
N CYS A 74 -6.86 -17.10 -8.10
CA CYS A 74 -6.49 -15.72 -7.80
C CYS A 74 -6.67 -15.41 -6.30
N ALA A 75 -5.84 -14.50 -5.80
CA ALA A 75 -6.00 -13.94 -4.45
C ALA A 75 -7.35 -13.20 -4.33
N ALA A 76 -7.90 -13.15 -3.12
CA ALA A 76 -9.19 -12.53 -2.86
C ALA A 76 -9.24 -11.03 -3.20
N ALA A 77 -8.08 -10.36 -3.16
CA ALA A 77 -7.94 -8.95 -3.52
C ALA A 77 -7.92 -8.68 -5.03
N CYS A 78 -7.84 -9.72 -5.88
CA CYS A 78 -7.87 -9.55 -7.32
C CYS A 78 -9.31 -9.42 -7.84
N GLU A 79 -9.61 -8.29 -8.46
CA GLU A 79 -10.93 -7.99 -9.05
C GLU A 79 -11.11 -8.64 -10.43
N ASP A 80 -10.08 -8.61 -11.28
CA ASP A 80 -10.13 -9.15 -12.65
C ASP A 80 -9.29 -10.42 -12.81
N CYS A 81 -9.80 -11.53 -12.28
CA CYS A 81 -9.21 -12.86 -12.43
C CYS A 81 -9.62 -13.53 -13.75
N LYS A 82 -8.64 -13.98 -14.56
CA LYS A 82 -8.91 -14.70 -15.82
C LYS A 82 -8.14 -15.99 -15.94
N ARG A 83 -8.77 -16.98 -16.58
CA ARG A 83 -8.12 -18.24 -16.95
C ARG A 83 -7.05 -17.98 -18.02
N ALA A 84 -5.88 -18.55 -17.83
CA ALA A 84 -4.75 -18.49 -18.74
C ALA A 84 -4.71 -19.73 -19.64
N ASP A 85 -3.91 -19.65 -20.72
CA ASP A 85 -3.78 -20.71 -21.71
C ASP A 85 -3.10 -21.97 -21.14
N GLY A 86 -2.27 -21.82 -20.10
CA GLY A 86 -1.64 -22.92 -19.37
C GLY A 86 -2.58 -23.70 -18.45
N GLY A 87 -3.83 -23.25 -18.31
CA GLY A 87 -4.87 -23.91 -17.53
C GLY A 87 -5.13 -23.33 -16.14
N GLY A 88 -4.24 -22.48 -15.63
CA GLY A 88 -4.39 -21.73 -14.37
C GLY A 88 -5.07 -20.37 -14.56
N TYR A 89 -4.83 -19.45 -13.64
CA TYR A 89 -5.42 -18.11 -13.61
C TYR A 89 -4.37 -17.02 -13.49
N VAL A 90 -4.63 -15.86 -14.07
CA VAL A 90 -3.78 -14.67 -14.00
C VAL A 90 -4.64 -13.51 -13.51
N CYS A 91 -4.16 -12.83 -12.47
CA CYS A 91 -4.76 -11.57 -12.04
C CYS A 91 -4.42 -10.45 -13.04
N ARG A 92 -5.43 -9.75 -13.56
CA ARG A 92 -5.21 -8.71 -14.59
C ARG A 92 -5.11 -7.29 -14.03
N ASP A 93 -5.32 -7.13 -12.74
CA ASP A 93 -5.32 -5.84 -12.06
C ASP A 93 -3.97 -5.13 -12.17
N TRP A 94 -4.05 -3.81 -12.27
CA TRP A 94 -2.88 -2.94 -12.16
C TRP A 94 -2.79 -2.42 -10.72
N TYR A 95 -1.65 -2.66 -10.09
CA TYR A 95 -1.29 -2.08 -8.82
C TYR A 95 -0.57 -0.74 -9.03
N TRP A 96 -0.89 0.28 -8.24
CA TRP A 96 -0.22 1.58 -8.26
C TRP A 96 0.36 1.87 -6.87
N GLY A 97 1.69 1.78 -6.74
CA GLY A 97 2.36 1.98 -5.45
C GLY A 97 3.86 1.78 -5.51
N VAL A 98 4.53 1.89 -4.37
CA VAL A 98 5.99 1.77 -4.28
C VAL A 98 6.46 0.34 -3.96
N ASN A 99 5.59 -0.51 -3.41
CA ASN A 99 5.96 -1.87 -3.04
C ASN A 99 5.03 -2.90 -3.70
N PRO A 100 5.47 -3.54 -4.81
CA PRO A 100 4.69 -4.58 -5.49
C PRO A 100 4.65 -5.92 -4.74
N GLY A 101 5.18 -5.99 -3.51
CA GLY A 101 5.23 -7.22 -2.73
C GLY A 101 6.45 -8.10 -3.03
N PRO A 102 6.60 -9.22 -2.31
CA PRO A 102 7.73 -10.13 -2.44
C PRO A 102 7.62 -11.02 -3.69
N LYS A 103 8.72 -11.72 -4.01
CA LYS A 103 8.72 -12.83 -4.96
C LYS A 103 8.20 -14.12 -4.31
N CYS A 104 7.59 -15.00 -5.10
CA CYS A 104 7.08 -16.29 -4.63
C CYS A 104 8.20 -17.30 -4.47
N THR A 105 9.13 -17.38 -5.43
CA THR A 105 10.27 -18.30 -5.36
C THR A 105 11.47 -17.63 -4.67
N GLY A 106 11.98 -18.26 -3.61
CA GLY A 106 13.16 -17.77 -2.87
C GLY A 106 12.88 -17.15 -1.49
N GLY A 107 11.73 -17.43 -0.88
CA GLY A 107 11.45 -17.10 0.53
C GLY A 107 10.88 -15.70 0.73
N GLY A 108 9.73 -15.41 0.12
CA GLY A 108 8.93 -14.21 0.39
C GLY A 108 7.95 -14.33 1.56
N GLY A 109 8.04 -15.38 2.39
CA GLY A 109 7.26 -15.50 3.62
C GLY A 109 7.98 -14.80 4.77
N GLU A 110 7.45 -13.66 5.21
CA GLU A 110 7.82 -12.82 6.39
C GLU A 110 9.32 -12.40 6.54
N GLU A 111 10.28 -13.05 5.88
CA GLU A 111 11.72 -12.93 6.14
C GLU A 111 12.51 -12.23 5.01
N ALA A 112 11.89 -11.88 3.87
CA ALA A 112 12.59 -11.23 2.74
C ALA A 112 12.08 -9.85 2.33
N VAL A 113 11.31 -9.15 3.18
CA VAL A 113 11.52 -7.71 3.29
C VAL A 113 12.59 -7.53 4.36
N ARG A 114 13.87 -7.78 4.02
CA ARG A 114 14.96 -7.38 4.91
C ARG A 114 14.70 -5.92 5.26
N SER A 115 14.49 -5.60 6.53
CA SER A 115 14.26 -4.21 6.91
C SER A 115 15.40 -3.36 6.36
N ARG A 116 15.05 -2.20 5.80
CA ARG A 116 16.04 -1.38 5.13
C ARG A 116 17.21 -1.07 6.08
N PRO A 117 18.47 -1.10 5.62
CA PRO A 117 19.62 -0.83 6.50
C PRO A 117 19.67 0.60 7.04
N TRP A 118 18.80 1.50 6.55
CA TRP A 118 18.65 2.89 6.96
C TRP A 118 17.18 3.27 7.07
N LYS A 119 16.87 4.21 7.96
CA LYS A 119 15.50 4.74 8.18
C LYS A 119 15.05 5.65 7.02
N CYS A 120 15.93 6.55 6.62
CA CYS A 120 15.77 7.49 5.50
C CYS A 120 17.09 7.56 4.71
N CYS A 121 17.06 8.08 3.48
CA CYS A 121 18.28 8.27 2.69
C CYS A 121 18.19 9.43 1.70
N ASP A 122 19.01 10.46 1.90
CA ASP A 122 19.08 11.63 1.03
C ASP A 122 19.87 11.37 -0.26
N ASP A 123 20.97 10.63 -0.19
CA ASP A 123 21.81 10.27 -1.33
C ASP A 123 21.78 8.76 -1.61
N ALA A 124 20.68 8.32 -2.23
CA ALA A 124 20.49 6.92 -2.59
C ALA A 124 20.99 6.62 -4.00
N VAL A 125 21.90 5.65 -4.12
CA VAL A 125 22.39 5.15 -5.40
C VAL A 125 21.78 3.79 -5.69
N CYS A 126 21.00 3.71 -6.77
CA CYS A 126 20.20 2.53 -7.11
C CYS A 126 20.53 1.98 -8.49
N THR A 127 20.42 0.65 -8.65
CA THR A 127 20.38 0.04 -9.99
C THR A 127 19.14 0.50 -10.75
N ARG A 128 19.15 0.32 -12.08
CA ARG A 128 17.99 0.62 -12.94
C ARG A 128 16.95 -0.51 -13.00
N SER A 129 17.14 -1.57 -12.21
CA SER A 129 16.18 -2.69 -12.12
C SER A 129 14.94 -2.27 -11.34
N MET A 130 13.85 -3.05 -11.46
CA MET A 130 12.65 -2.84 -10.67
C MET A 130 12.20 -4.16 -10.00
N PRO A 131 12.16 -4.23 -8.65
CA PRO A 131 12.64 -3.22 -7.71
C PRO A 131 14.16 -3.00 -7.82
N PRO A 132 14.66 -1.81 -7.46
CA PRO A 132 16.09 -1.51 -7.55
C PRO A 132 16.87 -2.21 -6.44
N THR A 133 18.17 -2.41 -6.66
CA THR A 133 19.14 -2.63 -5.57
C THR A 133 19.81 -1.31 -5.26
N CYS A 134 19.60 -0.79 -4.06
CA CYS A 134 20.08 0.52 -3.62
C CYS A 134 21.15 0.43 -2.53
N SER A 135 22.02 1.42 -2.46
CA SER A 135 22.91 1.73 -1.34
C SER A 135 22.70 3.19 -0.91
N CYS A 136 22.85 3.48 0.38
CA CYS A 136 22.76 4.85 0.88
C CYS A 136 24.14 5.45 1.12
N GLN A 137 24.38 6.62 0.53
CA GLN A 137 25.66 7.30 0.59
C GLN A 137 25.75 8.34 1.73
N ASP A 138 24.67 8.50 2.50
CA ASP A 138 24.59 9.45 3.59
C ASP A 138 25.70 9.25 4.63
N LYS A 139 26.28 10.38 5.04
CA LYS A 139 27.24 10.47 6.14
C LYS A 139 26.52 10.80 7.45
N VAL A 140 26.18 9.76 8.19
CA VAL A 140 25.42 9.85 9.44
C VAL A 140 26.32 9.95 10.66
N ARG A 141 25.78 10.40 11.80
CA ARG A 141 26.48 10.39 13.09
C ARG A 141 26.65 8.97 13.65
N SER A 142 25.68 8.11 13.36
CA SER A 142 25.68 6.68 13.69
C SER A 142 24.79 5.94 12.67
N CYS A 143 25.17 4.72 12.30
CA CYS A 143 24.34 3.88 11.44
C CYS A 143 23.09 3.39 12.18
N SER A 144 22.04 3.04 11.43
CA SER A 144 20.85 2.41 12.00
C SER A 144 21.16 0.97 12.47
N GLY A 145 20.37 0.44 13.40
CA GLY A 145 20.51 -0.95 13.87
C GLY A 145 20.30 -2.00 12.78
N GLY A 146 19.66 -1.64 11.66
CA GLY A 146 19.52 -2.51 10.49
C GLY A 146 20.75 -2.57 9.59
N CYS A 147 21.79 -1.77 9.86
CA CYS A 147 23.01 -1.77 9.08
C CYS A 147 24.02 -2.81 9.60
N GLY A 148 24.30 -3.84 8.81
CA GLY A 148 25.30 -4.86 9.10
C GLY A 148 26.74 -4.40 8.90
N LYS A 149 27.00 -3.44 8.01
CA LYS A 149 28.35 -2.90 7.73
C LYS A 149 28.41 -1.38 7.88
N CYS A 150 28.61 -0.92 9.11
CA CYS A 150 28.81 0.49 9.43
C CYS A 150 30.30 0.86 9.44
N VAL A 151 30.73 1.77 8.57
CA VAL A 151 32.14 2.20 8.50
C VAL A 151 32.28 3.68 8.76
N GLN A 152 33.34 4.08 9.47
CA GLN A 152 33.70 5.48 9.62
C GLN A 152 34.33 5.99 8.31
N VAL A 153 33.81 7.08 7.78
CA VAL A 153 34.25 7.70 6.52
C VAL A 153 34.86 9.09 6.70
N GLU A 154 34.72 9.66 7.90
CA GLU A 154 35.28 10.96 8.27
C GLU A 154 35.70 10.93 9.74
N SER A 155 36.80 11.59 10.08
CA SER A 155 37.38 11.54 11.43
C SER A 155 36.96 12.71 12.32
N GLN A 156 36.75 13.91 11.77
CA GLN A 156 36.54 15.13 12.55
C GLN A 156 35.54 16.09 11.86
N PRO A 157 34.25 16.11 12.29
CA PRO A 157 33.64 15.20 13.27
C PRO A 157 33.52 13.77 12.70
N PRO A 158 33.50 12.74 13.57
CA PRO A 158 33.34 11.37 13.12
C PRO A 158 32.01 11.19 12.37
N ARG A 159 32.07 10.69 11.14
CA ARG A 159 30.89 10.34 10.34
C ARG A 159 30.99 8.91 9.86
N PHE A 160 29.84 8.26 9.79
CA PHE A 160 29.71 6.86 9.39
C PHE A 160 28.83 6.73 8.16
N ARG A 161 29.04 5.66 7.40
CA ARG A 161 28.21 5.30 6.25
C ARG A 161 27.89 3.81 6.33
N CYS A 162 26.65 3.47 6.01
CA CYS A 162 26.26 2.08 5.86
C CYS A 162 26.67 1.56 4.48
N LEU A 163 27.35 0.41 4.42
CA LEU A 163 27.79 -0.20 3.15
C LEU A 163 26.84 -1.30 2.65
N ASP A 164 25.73 -1.53 3.35
CA ASP A 164 24.77 -2.55 2.96
C ASP A 164 24.05 -2.17 1.67
N ARG A 165 23.72 -3.20 0.88
CA ARG A 165 22.88 -3.07 -0.30
C ARG A 165 21.50 -3.62 0.03
N TYR A 166 20.48 -2.87 -0.34
CA TYR A 166 19.09 -3.23 -0.13
C TYR A 166 18.40 -3.48 -1.47
N HIS A 167 17.80 -4.66 -1.64
CA HIS A 167 16.96 -4.95 -2.80
C HIS A 167 15.54 -4.44 -2.54
N GLY A 168 15.30 -3.19 -2.93
CA GLY A 168 14.06 -2.46 -2.76
C GLY A 168 14.29 -0.96 -2.84
N PHE A 169 13.21 -0.18 -2.82
CA PHE A 169 13.32 1.27 -2.87
C PHE A 169 14.00 1.85 -1.63
N PRO A 170 14.79 2.94 -1.78
CA PRO A 170 15.57 3.52 -0.70
C PRO A 170 14.72 4.21 0.37
N GLY A 171 13.43 4.44 0.07
CA GLY A 171 12.40 5.05 0.90
C GLY A 171 12.54 6.56 1.06
N PRO A 172 12.07 7.13 2.19
CA PRO A 172 11.91 8.56 2.31
C PRO A 172 13.26 9.28 2.39
N LYS A 173 13.26 10.52 1.90
CA LYS A 173 14.34 11.49 2.14
C LYS A 173 14.35 11.90 3.61
N CYS A 174 15.53 12.12 4.18
CA CYS A 174 15.67 12.48 5.59
C CYS A 174 15.16 13.88 5.88
N HIS A 175 15.36 14.83 4.96
CA HIS A 175 14.88 16.21 5.11
C HIS A 175 13.35 16.38 4.99
N ASN A 176 12.61 15.31 4.68
CA ASN A 176 11.14 15.31 4.58
C ASN A 176 10.45 14.57 5.74
N GLN A 177 11.19 14.17 6.78
CA GLN A 177 10.60 13.50 7.93
C GLN A 177 10.16 14.53 9.00
N PRO A 178 8.96 14.39 9.59
CA PRO A 178 8.61 15.17 10.77
C PRO A 178 9.57 14.82 11.93
N ALA A 179 9.90 15.84 12.73
CA ALA A 179 10.87 15.78 13.83
C ALA A 179 10.49 14.78 14.93
#